data_AF-A0A0P7U916-F1
#
_entry.id   AF-A0A0P7U916-F1
#
_cell.length_a   1.000
_cell.length_b   1.000
_cell.length_c   1.000
_cell.angle_alpha   90.00
_cell.angle_beta   90.00
_cell.angle_gamma   90.00
#
_symmetry.space_group_name_H-M   'P 1'
#
loop_
_entity.id
_entity.type
_entity.pdbx_description
1 polymer ?
#
loop_
_entity_poly.entity_id
_entity_poly.type
_entity_poly.pdbx_seq_one_letter_code
_entity_poly.pdbx_strand_id
1 'polypeptide(L)' 'MRVFALSLITNKAVMDYNSEEKANHEEVLQTGKQRAEQLEKLVSSM' A
#
# COMPACT_ATOMS: atom_id res chain seq x y z
N MET A 1 26.94 -1.60 -2.96
CA MET A 1 25.91 -0.84 -2.21
C MET A 1 24.90 -1.84 -1.68
N ARG A 2 24.50 -1.77 -0.41
CA ARG A 2 23.41 -2.63 0.13
C ARG A 2 22.09 -1.86 -0.03
N VAL A 3 21.07 -2.49 -0.58
CA VAL A 3 19.79 -1.86 -0.93
C VAL A 3 18.64 -2.61 -0.25
N PHE A 4 17.68 -1.86 0.27
CA PHE A 4 16.43 -2.37 0.84
C PHE A 4 15.26 -1.57 0.27
N ALA A 5 14.20 -2.27 -0.14
CA ALA A 5 12.98 -1.68 -0.70
C ALA A 5 11.76 -2.48 -0.20
N LEU A 6 10.64 -1.78 -0.02
CA LEU A 6 9.37 -2.35 0.42
C LEU A 6 8.21 -1.69 -0.34
N SER A 7 7.07 -2.37 -0.39
CA SER A 7 5.84 -1.84 -0.98
C SER A 7 4.67 -2.05 -0.02
N LEU A 8 3.93 -0.99 0.27
CA LEU A 8 2.67 -1.07 0.99
C LEU A 8 1.57 -1.47 0.01
N ILE A 9 0.96 -2.62 0.22
CA ILE A 9 -0.16 -3.06 -0.62
C ILE A 9 -1.41 -2.27 -0.22
N THR A 10 -1.84 -1.36 -1.09
CA THR A 10 -2.93 -0.42 -0.81
C THR A 10 -4.27 -0.83 -1.37
N ASN A 11 -4.28 -1.72 -2.37
CA ASN A 11 -5.47 -2.26 -3.02
C ASN A 11 -5.10 -3.57 -3.72
N LYS A 12 -6.10 -4.35 -4.14
CA LYS A 12 -5.88 -5.52 -5.01
C LYS A 12 -5.95 -5.08 -6.47
N ALA A 13 -5.11 -5.69 -7.31
CA ALA A 13 -5.19 -5.48 -8.74
C ALA A 13 -6.52 -6.04 -9.26
N VAL A 14 -7.22 -5.26 -10.07
CA VAL A 14 -8.46 -5.68 -10.72
C VAL A 14 -8.07 -6.65 -11.83
N MET A 15 -8.31 -7.95 -11.62
CA MET A 15 -7.92 -9.02 -12.55
C MET A 15 -9.09 -9.57 -13.37
N ASP A 16 -10.29 -8.99 -13.21
CA ASP A 16 -11.50 -9.41 -13.93
C ASP A 16 -12.00 -8.27 -14.81
N TYR A 17 -12.27 -8.58 -16.08
CA TYR A 17 -12.84 -7.65 -17.05
C TYR A 17 -14.27 -7.21 -16.69
N ASN A 18 -14.97 -7.93 -15.81
CA ASN A 18 -16.32 -7.60 -15.33
C ASN A 18 -16.36 -6.92 -13.95
N SER A 19 -15.21 -6.62 -13.35
CA SER A 19 -15.16 -5.98 -12.03
C SER A 19 -15.48 -4.49 -12.13
N GLU A 20 -16.47 -4.04 -11.34
CA GLU A 20 -16.75 -2.61 -11.15
C GLU A 20 -15.75 -1.92 -10.20
N GLU A 21 -14.91 -2.69 -9.49
CA GLU A 21 -13.87 -2.14 -8.63
C GLU A 21 -12.86 -1.37 -9.49
N LYS A 22 -12.71 -0.07 -9.22
CA LYS A 22 -11.70 0.79 -9.83
C LYS A 22 -10.70 1.17 -8.77
N ALA A 23 -9.44 0.80 -8.98
CA ALA A 23 -8.33 1.33 -8.19
C ALA A 23 -8.38 2.86 -8.27
N ASN A 24 -8.55 3.51 -7.13
CA ASN A 24 -8.68 4.96 -7.02
C ASN A 24 -7.60 5.49 -6.05
N HIS A 25 -7.21 6.74 -6.24
CA HIS A 25 -6.12 7.31 -5.46
C HIS A 25 -6.54 7.57 -4.00
N GLU A 26 -7.83 7.81 -3.76
CA GLU A 26 -8.41 8.02 -2.44
C GLU A 26 -8.23 6.78 -1.53
N GLU A 27 -8.51 5.58 -2.04
CA GLU A 27 -8.32 4.31 -1.33
C GLU A 27 -6.85 4.07 -0.99
N VAL A 28 -5.96 4.43 -1.92
CA VAL A 28 -4.50 4.34 -1.73
C VAL A 28 -4.06 5.25 -0.59
N LEU A 29 -4.50 6.52 -0.60
CA LEU A 29 -4.17 7.49 0.44
C LEU A 29 -4.78 7.13 1.80
N GLN A 30 -6.01 6.62 1.82
CA GLN A 30 -6.67 6.16 3.04
C GLN A 30 -5.90 5.00 3.67
N THR A 31 -5.52 4.01 2.87
CA THR A 31 -4.74 2.85 3.35
C THR A 31 -3.36 3.29 3.84
N GLY A 32 -2.72 4.23 3.14
CA GLY A 32 -1.47 4.86 3.60
C GLY A 32 -1.62 5.51 4.97
N LYS A 33 -2.68 6.30 5.18
CA LYS A 33 -2.97 6.95 6.46
C LYS A 33 -3.24 5.93 7.58
N GLN A 34 -4.00 4.88 7.30
CA GLN A 34 -4.33 3.84 8.29
C GLN A 34 -3.10 3.04 8.75
N ARG A 35 -2.11 2.86 7.88
CA ARG A 35 -0.93 2.01 8.14
C ARG A 35 0.34 2.81 8.47
N ALA A 36 0.27 4.14 8.50
CA ALA A 36 1.40 5.04 8.72
C ALA A 36 2.20 4.69 9.99
N GLU A 37 1.54 4.52 11.14
CA GLU A 37 2.20 4.22 12.42
C GLU A 37 2.91 2.85 12.39
N GLN A 38 2.34 1.86 11.69
CA GLN A 38 2.94 0.54 11.57
C GLN A 38 4.18 0.57 10.66
N LEU A 39 4.12 1.35 9.58
CA LEU A 39 5.24 1.54 8.68
C LEU A 39 6.39 2.30 9.36
N GLU A 40 6.06 3.32 10.15
CA GLU A 40 7.03 4.07 10.95
C GLU A 40 7.76 3.16 11.95
N LYS A 41 7.02 2.34 12.71
CA LYS A 41 7.60 1.37 13.64
C LYS A 41 8.51 0.37 12.91
N LEU A 42 8.07 -0.16 11.77
CA LEU A 42 8.81 -1.14 10.99
C LEU A 42 10.17 -0.60 10.54
N VAL A 43 10.19 0.60 9.95
CA VAL A 43 11.43 1.23 9.45
C VAL A 43 12.32 1.70 10.60
N SER A 44 11.74 2.11 11.73
CA SER A 44 12.50 2.55 12.90
C SER A 44 13.15 1.40 13.68
N SER A 45 12.59 0.19 13.59
CA SER A 45 13.13 -1.02 14.25
C SER A 45 14.04 -1.87 13.35
N MET A 46 14.26 -1.44 12.11
CA MET A 46 15.08 -2.14 11.11
C MET A 46 16.56 -1.75 11.16
#